data_AF-A0A212ATY0-F1
#
_entry.id   AF-A0A212ATY0-F1
#
_cell.length_a   1.000
_cell.length_b   1.000
_cell.length_c   1.000
_cell.angle_alpha   90.00
_cell.angle_beta   90.00
_cell.angle_gamma   90.00
#
_symmetry.space_group_name_H-M   'P 1'
#
loop_
_entity.id
_entity.type
_entity.pdbx_description
1 polymer ?
#
loop_
_entity_poly.entity_id
_entity_poly.type
_entity_poly.pdbx_seq_one_letter_code
_entity_poly.pdbx_strand_id
1 'polypeptide(L)' 'MPRDTGEVAIRTAVAVLLANVKGEYNRLCLVDDLEDLASDSRADEAEVLRTIASQVRRLVRM' A
#
# COMPACT_ATOMS: atom_id res chain seq x y z
N MET A 1 -14.78 6.84 -20.22
CA MET A 1 -13.59 6.97 -19.37
C MET A 1 -13.13 5.57 -19.00
N PRO A 2 -11.96 5.11 -19.45
CA PRO A 2 -11.43 3.85 -18.94
C PRO A 2 -11.22 4.05 -17.44
N ARG A 3 -11.89 3.25 -16.61
CA ARG A 3 -11.60 3.21 -15.18
C ARG A 3 -10.12 2.89 -15.04
N ASP A 4 -9.38 3.69 -14.27
CA ASP A 4 -7.95 3.51 -14.00
C ASP A 4 -7.65 2.07 -13.58
N THR A 5 -7.24 1.25 -14.54
CA THR A 5 -6.99 -0.18 -14.35
C THR A 5 -5.87 -0.40 -13.34
N GLY A 6 -4.93 0.54 -13.26
CA GLY A 6 -3.84 0.55 -12.28
C GLY A 6 -4.33 0.78 -10.85
N GLU A 7 -5.25 1.72 -10.63
CA GLU A 7 -5.78 1.99 -9.29
C GLU A 7 -6.56 0.80 -8.73
N VAL A 8 -7.36 0.13 -9.58
CA VAL A 8 -8.08 -1.09 -9.20
C VAL A 8 -7.10 -2.21 -8.84
N ALA A 9 -6.06 -2.42 -9.64
CA ALA A 9 -5.04 -3.44 -9.37
C ALA A 9 -4.31 -3.19 -8.04
N ILE A 10 -3.95 -1.93 -7.75
CA ILE A 10 -3.29 -1.54 -6.49
C ILE A 10 -4.20 -1.81 -5.29
N ARG A 11 -5.49 -1.41 -5.36
CA ARG A 11 -6.45 -1.68 -4.28
C ARG A 11 -6.65 -3.18 -4.04
N THR A 12 -6.70 -3.99 -5.10
CA THR A 12 -6.81 -5.45 -4.98
C THR A 12 -5.56 -6.05 -4.35
N ALA A 13 -4.36 -5.64 -4.76
CA ALA A 13 -3.10 -6.11 -4.17
C ALA A 13 -3.01 -5.76 -2.68
N VAL A 14 -3.39 -4.53 -2.30
CA VAL A 14 -3.46 -4.09 -0.90
C VAL A 14 -4.44 -4.93 -0.09
N ALA A 15 -5.65 -5.17 -0.61
CA ALA A 15 -6.64 -5.99 0.07
C ALA A 15 -6.15 -7.43 0.31
N VAL A 16 -5.45 -8.03 -0.66
CA VAL A 16 -4.86 -9.36 -0.53
C VAL A 16 -3.74 -9.36 0.51
N LEU A 17 -2.85 -8.37 0.50
CA LEU A 17 -1.80 -8.21 1.51
C LEU A 17 -2.39 -8.13 2.92
N LEU A 18 -3.42 -7.30 3.13
CA LEU A 18 -4.05 -7.12 4.44
C LEU A 18 -4.84 -8.33 4.94
N ALA A 19 -5.39 -9.13 4.02
CA ALA A 19 -6.01 -10.40 4.37
C ALA A 19 -4.99 -11.42 4.89
N ASN A 20 -3.73 -11.32 4.45
CA ASN A 20 -2.66 -12.24 4.82
C ASN A 20 -1.80 -11.73 6.00
N VAL A 21 -1.76 -10.41 6.25
CA VAL A 21 -1.10 -9.83 7.42
C VAL A 21 -2.06 -9.79 8.62
N LYS A 22 -1.85 -10.71 9.56
CA LYS A 22 -2.63 -10.81 10.81
C LYS A 22 -2.07 -9.87 11.89
N GLY A 23 -2.95 -9.15 12.56
CA GLY A 23 -2.61 -8.25 13.67
C GLY A 23 -2.41 -6.80 13.22
N GLU A 24 -3.01 -5.86 13.94
CA GLU A 24 -2.97 -4.41 13.64
C GLU A 24 -1.55 -3.85 13.63
N TYR A 25 -0.72 -4.28 14.60
CA TYR A 25 0.69 -3.92 14.69
C TYR A 25 1.47 -4.29 13.42
N ASN A 26 1.26 -5.50 12.90
CA ASN A 26 1.95 -5.98 11.70
C ASN A 26 1.52 -5.21 10.44
N ARG A 27 0.30 -4.68 10.42
CA ARG A 27 -0.20 -3.85 9.30
C ARG A 27 0.33 -2.42 9.35
N LEU A 28 0.61 -1.90 10.54
CA LEU A 28 1.29 -0.61 10.70
C LEU A 28 2.77 -0.72 10.35
N CYS A 29 3.47 -1.79 10.76
CA CYS A 29 4.84 -2.05 10.31
C CYS A 29 4.95 -2.15 8.78
N LEU A 30 3.95 -2.75 8.11
CA LEU A 30 3.90 -2.79 6.64
C LEU A 30 3.84 -1.38 6.02
N VAL A 31 3.19 -0.41 6.67
CA VAL A 31 3.19 0.99 6.19
C VAL A 31 4.59 1.58 6.29
N ASP A 32 5.25 1.38 7.43
CA ASP A 32 6.58 1.92 7.69
C ASP A 32 7.61 1.31 6.71
N ASP A 33 7.57 -0.01 6.48
CA ASP A 33 8.42 -0.71 5.51
C ASP A 33 8.22 -0.19 4.06
N LEU A 34 6.98 0.15 3.69
CA LEU A 34 6.66 0.70 2.38
C LEU A 34 7.12 2.16 2.22
N GLU A 35 7.04 2.96 3.28
CA GLU A 35 7.53 4.35 3.31
C GLU A 35 9.07 4.39 3.27
N ASP A 36 9.74 3.46 3.97
CA ASP A 36 11.19 3.29 3.94
C ASP A 36 11.66 2.86 2.54
N LEU A 37 11.04 1.82 1.97
CA LEU A 37 11.36 1.36 0.61
C LEU A 37 11.13 2.47 -0.44
N ALA A 38 10.08 3.28 -0.28
CA ALA A 38 9.80 4.41 -1.17
C ALA A 38 10.89 5.51 -1.09
N SER A 39 11.57 5.64 0.04
CA SER A 39 12.62 6.65 0.24
C SER A 39 13.90 6.33 -0.53
N ASP A 40 14.17 5.03 -0.75
CA ASP A 40 15.33 4.54 -1.52
C ASP A 40 15.01 4.23 -3.00
N SER A 41 13.75 4.39 -3.41
CA SER A 41 13.26 4.03 -4.75
C SER A 41 13.36 5.17 -5.77
N ARG A 42 13.32 4.84 -7.06
CA ARG A 42 13.16 5.83 -8.14
C ARG A 42 11.79 6.50 -8.04
N ALA A 43 11.65 7.70 -8.62
CA ALA A 43 10.45 8.53 -8.46
C ALA A 43 9.13 7.79 -8.79
N ASP A 44 9.07 7.06 -9.90
CA ASP A 44 7.87 6.33 -10.32
C ASP A 44 7.53 5.16 -9.37
N GLU A 45 8.54 4.44 -8.88
CA GLU A 45 8.38 3.33 -7.93
C GLU A 45 7.99 3.85 -6.54
N ALA A 46 8.60 4.96 -6.10
CA ALA A 46 8.29 5.63 -4.85
C ALA A 46 6.83 6.11 -4.80
N GLU A 47 6.27 6.58 -5.92
CA GLU A 47 4.87 6.99 -6.02
C GLU A 47 3.91 5.82 -5.81
N VAL A 48 4.20 4.67 -6.42
CA VAL A 48 3.40 3.45 -6.26
C VAL A 48 3.45 2.97 -4.81
N LEU A 49 4.64 2.91 -4.21
CA LEU A 49 4.83 2.47 -2.83
C LEU A 49 4.11 3.37 -1.83
N ARG A 50 4.19 4.69 -1.99
CA ARG A 50 3.43 5.67 -1.18
C ARG A 50 1.92 5.51 -1.35
N THR A 51 1.46 5.22 -2.56
CA THR A 51 0.05 4.96 -2.84
C THR A 51 -0.46 3.73 -2.10
N ILE A 52 0.33 2.63 -2.12
CA ILE A 52 0.04 1.39 -1.39
C ILE A 52 0.02 1.66 0.13
N ALA A 53 1.05 2.34 0.66
CA ALA A 53 1.16 2.68 2.08
C ALA A 53 -0.05 3.51 2.58
N SER A 54 -0.46 4.51 1.80
CA SER A 54 -1.65 5.33 2.08
C SER A 54 -2.94 4.51 2.12
N GLN A 55 -3.11 3.59 1.17
CA GLN A 55 -4.27 2.70 1.15
C GLN A 55 -4.29 1.73 2.34
N VAL A 56 -3.14 1.15 2.69
CA VAL A 56 -3.01 0.30 3.89
C VAL A 56 -3.39 1.09 5.15
N ARG A 57 -2.82 2.29 5.34
CA ARG A 57 -3.10 3.14 6.50
C ARG A 57 -4.59 3.48 6.62
N ARG A 58 -5.28 3.75 5.51
CA ARG A 58 -6.73 4.00 5.50
C ARG A 58 -7.55 2.78 5.91
N LEU A 59 -7.13 1.58 5.52
CA LEU A 59 -7.85 0.34 5.83
C LEU A 59 -7.59 -0.18 7.25
N VAL A 60 -6.44 0.17 7.85
CA VAL A 60 -6.12 -0.20 9.25
C VAL A 60 -6.78 0.73 10.26
N ARG A 61 -6.98 2.01 9.91
CA ARG A 61 -7.62 3.01 10.80
C ARG A 61 -9.16 3.04 10.71
N MET A 62 -9.78 2.13 9.96
CA MET A 62 -11.24 1.90 9.94
C MET A 62 -11.60 0.77 10.88
#